data_AF-A0A844CTL3-F1
#
_entry.id   AF-A0A844CTL3-F1
#
_cell.length_a   1.000
_cell.length_b   1.000
_cell.length_c   1.000
_cell.angle_alpha   90.00
_cell.angle_beta   90.00
_cell.angle_gamma   90.00
#
_symmetry.space_group_name_H-M   'P 1'
#
loop_
_entity.id
_entity.type
_entity.pdbx_description
1 polymer ?
#
loop_
_entity_poly.entity_id
_entity_poly.type
_entity_poly.pdbx_seq_one_letter_code
_entity_poly.pdbx_strand_id
1 'polypeptide(L)'
;MEKNVLKIGELAARSGLTVRALHHYDSIGLLTPSARADSGYRLYNRADVVRLHQIQALRKFGMSLADIGTFLASDDAQFADIVTQQIAALDQQIKQATTLREQLSRLQQQMPSDDAPALEDWLGALEHMKLYEQYFTPEELRRLPFWQQSARRNATWRAMVAELHSLMARGVSTDSEEASALAQRWMETLERDTATNPAFAHRMTLMLQQEQTEGRRSPVTEEMKQYIGAAFNARKMALYAKYLDEDEMRYLRANSRKHTQEWILLFIKVHQQMEQGVPPEDASSQALAQEWMALFHARAGSSPQTQAKISRAHESEPELLKGTWVNQSTIAYIRQALSACGSV
;
A
#
# COMPACT_ATOMS: atom_id res chain seq x y z
N MET A 1 -3.83 -25.61 66.84
CA MET A 1 -3.56 -26.19 65.50
C MET A 1 -2.97 -25.10 64.64
N GLU A 2 -1.65 -24.96 64.63
CA GLU A 2 -0.94 -23.89 63.91
C GLU A 2 -0.01 -24.48 62.86
N LYS A 3 0.14 -23.76 61.74
CA LYS A 3 1.04 -23.96 60.57
C LYS A 3 0.44 -24.71 59.39
N ASN A 4 -0.38 -24.01 58.60
CA ASN A 4 -0.50 -24.28 57.16
C ASN A 4 -0.45 -22.98 56.34
N VAL A 5 0.47 -22.09 56.73
CA VAL A 5 0.72 -20.80 56.08
C VAL A 5 2.20 -20.67 55.74
N LEU A 6 2.50 -20.23 54.52
CA LEU A 6 3.85 -20.06 53.99
C LEU A 6 4.24 -18.59 54.03
N LYS A 7 5.50 -18.31 54.39
CA LYS A 7 6.09 -16.98 54.22
C LYS A 7 6.39 -16.74 52.74
N ILE A 8 6.43 -15.48 52.31
CA ILE A 8 6.69 -15.13 50.90
C ILE A 8 7.98 -15.73 50.32
N GLY A 9 9.05 -15.81 51.11
CA GLY A 9 10.31 -16.43 50.67
C GLY A 9 10.20 -17.94 50.46
N GLU A 10 9.40 -18.62 51.28
CA GLU A 10 9.13 -20.05 51.15
C GLU A 10 8.20 -20.33 49.96
N LEU A 11 7.20 -19.47 49.75
CA LEU A 11 6.33 -19.53 48.58
C LEU A 11 7.11 -19.31 47.28
N ALA A 12 8.02 -18.33 47.26
CA ALA A 12 8.92 -18.06 46.13
C ALA A 12 9.77 -19.29 45.78
N ALA A 13 10.45 -19.87 46.78
CA ALA A 13 11.30 -21.04 46.59
C ALA A 13 10.53 -22.26 46.05
N ARG A 14 9.33 -22.54 46.58
CA ARG A 14 8.51 -23.69 46.16
C ARG A 14 7.81 -23.50 44.82
N SER A 15 7.52 -22.25 44.44
CA SER A 15 6.80 -21.93 43.20
C SER A 15 7.70 -21.58 42.02
N GLY A 16 9.02 -21.51 42.23
CA GLY A 16 10.00 -21.12 41.21
C GLY A 16 9.92 -19.64 40.80
N LEU A 17 9.21 -18.81 41.57
CA LEU A 17 9.06 -17.38 41.30
C LEU A 17 9.98 -16.57 42.20
N THR A 18 10.35 -15.36 41.75
CA THR A 18 11.10 -14.43 42.60
C THR A 18 10.18 -13.78 43.62
N VAL A 19 10.71 -13.42 44.79
CA VAL A 19 9.97 -12.63 45.79
C VAL A 19 9.45 -11.30 45.19
N ARG A 20 10.20 -10.72 44.26
CA ARG A 20 9.78 -9.52 43.49
C ARG A 20 8.54 -9.78 42.64
N ALA A 21 8.44 -10.94 41.98
CA ALA A 21 7.26 -11.30 41.19
C ALA A 21 6.02 -11.47 42.09
N LEU A 22 6.17 -12.10 43.26
CA LEU A 22 5.07 -12.23 44.23
C LEU A 22 4.64 -10.88 44.82
N HIS A 23 5.58 -9.96 45.10
CA HIS A 23 5.23 -8.58 45.48
C HIS A 23 4.51 -7.84 44.37
N HIS A 24 4.89 -8.04 43.12
CA HIS A 24 4.19 -7.45 41.99
C HIS A 24 2.75 -7.97 41.91
N TYR A 25 2.54 -9.28 42.06
CA TYR A 25 1.19 -9.87 42.05
C TYR A 25 0.32 -9.38 43.20
N ASP A 26 0.88 -9.15 44.39
CA ASP A 26 0.19 -8.49 45.51
C ASP A 26 -0.17 -7.04 45.16
N SER A 27 0.75 -6.27 44.59
CA SER A 27 0.54 -4.86 44.26
C SER A 27 -0.57 -4.62 43.22
N ILE A 28 -0.77 -5.56 42.29
CA ILE A 28 -1.82 -5.49 41.27
C ILE A 28 -3.10 -6.25 41.69
N GLY A 29 -3.16 -6.74 42.93
CA GLY A 29 -4.32 -7.47 43.46
C GLY A 29 -4.52 -8.88 42.88
N LEU A 30 -3.56 -9.39 42.12
CA LEU A 30 -3.64 -10.69 41.45
C LEU A 30 -3.48 -11.86 42.42
N LEU A 31 -2.58 -11.72 43.40
CA LEU A 31 -2.38 -12.67 44.50
C LEU A 31 -2.11 -11.91 45.81
N THR A 32 -3.15 -11.73 46.62
CA THR A 32 -3.07 -11.07 47.93
C THR A 32 -2.80 -12.09 49.04
N PRO A 33 -1.98 -11.77 50.05
CA PRO A 33 -1.72 -12.69 51.16
C PRO A 33 -2.96 -12.86 52.03
N SER A 34 -3.31 -14.10 52.38
CA SER A 34 -4.45 -14.40 53.24
C SER A 34 -4.31 -13.87 54.67
N ALA A 35 -3.10 -13.66 55.17
CA ALA A 35 -2.87 -13.07 56.48
C ALA A 35 -1.55 -12.30 56.55
N ARG A 36 -1.39 -11.50 57.60
CA ARG A 36 -0.13 -10.90 58.00
C ARG A 36 0.20 -11.35 59.42
N ALA A 37 1.44 -11.75 59.66
CA ALA A 37 1.92 -12.04 61.01
C ALA A 37 2.04 -10.73 61.83
N ASP A 38 2.01 -10.83 63.16
CA ASP A 38 2.19 -9.67 64.07
C ASP A 38 3.52 -8.92 63.85
N SER A 39 4.50 -9.63 63.29
CA SER A 39 5.81 -9.11 62.87
C SER A 39 5.81 -8.42 61.50
N GLY A 40 4.66 -8.30 60.83
CA GLY A 40 4.50 -7.63 59.54
C GLY A 40 4.75 -8.51 58.30
N TYR A 41 5.14 -9.78 58.46
CA TYR A 41 5.36 -10.70 57.34
C TYR A 41 4.05 -11.14 56.67
N ARG A 42 4.07 -11.24 55.33
CA ARG A 42 2.98 -11.80 54.52
C ARG A 42 2.91 -13.32 54.67
N LEU A 43 1.71 -13.83 54.92
CA LEU A 43 1.41 -15.24 55.11
C LEU A 43 0.42 -15.71 54.04
N TYR A 44 0.75 -16.80 53.37
CA TYR A 44 -0.04 -17.38 52.29
C TYR A 44 -0.56 -18.76 52.69
N ASN A 45 -1.87 -18.97 52.63
CA ASN A 45 -2.47 -20.25 52.98
C ASN A 45 -2.58 -21.18 51.74
N ARG A 46 -3.23 -22.33 51.90
CA ARG A 46 -3.43 -23.30 50.82
C ARG A 46 -4.21 -22.73 49.63
N ALA A 47 -5.21 -21.88 49.86
CA ALA A 47 -6.00 -21.27 48.78
C ALA A 47 -5.13 -20.34 47.93
N ASP A 48 -4.23 -19.58 48.55
CA ASP A 48 -3.28 -18.72 47.85
C ASP A 48 -2.32 -19.52 46.97
N VAL A 49 -1.87 -20.70 47.44
CA VAL A 49 -1.03 -21.60 46.66
C VAL A 49 -1.77 -22.15 45.44
N VAL A 50 -3.05 -22.52 45.59
CA VAL A 50 -3.90 -22.97 44.48
C VAL A 50 -4.09 -21.84 43.46
N ARG A 51 -4.38 -20.61 43.92
CA ARG A 51 -4.50 -19.43 43.07
C ARG A 51 -3.20 -19.14 42.32
N LEU A 52 -2.05 -19.27 42.97
CA LEU A 52 -0.74 -19.10 42.34
C LEU A 52 -0.49 -20.13 41.23
N HIS A 53 -0.88 -21.40 41.44
CA HIS A 53 -0.77 -22.42 40.39
C HIS A 53 -1.66 -22.10 39.19
N GLN A 54 -2.87 -21.60 39.40
CA GLN A 54 -3.76 -21.17 38.31
C GLN A 54 -3.15 -20.01 37.51
N ILE A 55 -2.62 -18.99 38.19
CA ILE A 55 -1.91 -17.87 37.55
C ILE A 55 -0.75 -18.39 36.68
N GLN A 56 0.05 -19.31 37.20
CA GLN A 56 1.18 -19.87 36.45
C GLN A 56 0.74 -20.68 35.24
N ALA A 57 -0.35 -21.46 35.34
CA ALA A 57 -0.88 -22.21 34.21
C ALA A 57 -1.37 -21.28 33.10
N LEU A 58 -2.13 -20.24 33.44
CA LEU A 58 -2.66 -19.27 32.47
C LEU A 58 -1.56 -18.43 31.81
N ARG A 59 -0.50 -18.09 32.56
CA ARG A 59 0.70 -17.46 31.98
C ARG A 59 1.39 -18.33 30.94
N LYS A 60 1.40 -19.65 31.12
CA LYS A 60 1.95 -20.59 30.12
C LYS A 60 1.13 -20.64 28.85
N PHE A 61 -0.17 -20.32 28.93
CA PHE A 61 -1.04 -20.15 27.76
C PHE A 61 -0.92 -18.76 27.09
N GLY A 62 0.05 -17.93 27.51
CA GLY A 62 0.34 -16.64 26.88
C GLY A 62 -0.55 -15.48 27.35
N MET A 63 -1.41 -15.70 28.35
CA MET A 63 -2.33 -14.69 28.85
C MET A 63 -1.60 -13.57 29.63
N SER A 64 -2.06 -12.32 29.46
CA SER A 64 -1.52 -11.17 30.20
C SER A 64 -1.92 -11.22 31.68
N LEU A 65 -1.16 -10.57 32.56
CA LEU A 65 -1.47 -10.55 34.01
C LEU A 65 -2.80 -9.87 34.32
N ALA A 66 -3.22 -8.90 33.49
CA ALA A 66 -4.50 -8.22 33.63
C ALA A 66 -5.66 -9.17 33.32
N ASP A 67 -5.58 -9.90 32.20
CA ASP A 67 -6.62 -10.84 31.78
C ASP A 67 -6.75 -12.02 32.74
N ILE A 68 -5.63 -12.49 33.30
CA ILE A 68 -5.62 -13.51 34.37
C ILE A 68 -6.36 -13.01 35.61
N GLY A 69 -6.20 -11.73 35.97
CA GLY A 69 -6.90 -11.11 37.09
C GLY A 69 -8.42 -11.11 36.89
N THR A 70 -8.86 -10.71 35.71
CA THR A 70 -10.28 -10.72 35.30
C THR A 70 -10.86 -12.14 35.27
N PHE A 71 -10.10 -13.10 34.73
CA PHE A 71 -10.47 -14.51 34.69
C PHE A 71 -10.68 -15.10 36.08
N LEU A 72 -9.74 -14.91 37.00
CA LEU A 72 -9.82 -15.43 38.37
C LEU A 72 -10.86 -14.70 39.24
N ALA A 73 -11.54 -13.70 38.70
CA ALA A 73 -12.59 -12.94 39.37
C ALA A 73 -14.01 -13.25 38.82
N SER A 74 -14.14 -14.01 37.73
CA SER A 74 -15.41 -14.21 37.02
C SER A 74 -15.84 -15.68 37.01
N ASP A 75 -17.10 -15.95 37.37
CA ASP A 75 -17.71 -17.29 37.29
C ASP A 75 -18.00 -17.64 35.81
N ASP A 76 -17.10 -18.42 35.21
CA ASP A 76 -17.17 -19.24 33.99
C ASP A 76 -17.57 -18.63 32.62
N ALA A 77 -18.37 -17.57 32.54
CA ALA A 77 -18.86 -17.05 31.26
C ALA A 77 -17.81 -16.25 30.44
N GLN A 78 -16.83 -15.62 31.10
CA GLN A 78 -15.84 -14.75 30.43
C GLN A 78 -14.60 -15.51 29.88
N PHE A 79 -14.35 -16.73 30.37
CA PHE A 79 -13.16 -17.49 29.96
C PHE A 79 -13.26 -18.05 28.55
N ALA A 80 -14.43 -18.57 28.20
CA ALA A 80 -14.70 -19.07 26.86
C ALA A 80 -14.43 -17.96 25.83
N ASP A 81 -14.90 -16.74 26.10
CA ASP A 81 -14.69 -15.59 25.21
C ASP A 81 -13.21 -15.18 25.10
N ILE A 82 -12.47 -15.12 26.22
CA ILE A 82 -11.03 -14.78 26.21
C ILE A 82 -10.23 -15.86 25.46
N VAL A 83 -10.52 -17.14 25.68
CA VAL A 83 -9.87 -18.25 24.98
C VAL A 83 -10.21 -18.20 23.49
N THR A 84 -11.46 -17.95 23.12
CA THR A 84 -11.89 -17.77 21.72
C THR A 84 -11.17 -16.59 21.06
N GLN A 85 -11.02 -15.46 21.74
CA GLN A 85 -10.27 -14.31 21.23
C GLN A 85 -8.78 -14.62 21.06
N GLN A 86 -8.18 -15.36 22.00
CA GLN A 86 -6.77 -15.74 21.92
C GLN A 86 -6.52 -16.78 20.81
N ILE A 87 -7.42 -17.75 20.63
CA ILE A 87 -7.39 -18.70 19.52
C ILE A 87 -7.49 -17.94 18.20
N ALA A 88 -8.45 -17.01 18.07
CA ALA A 88 -8.59 -16.20 16.86
C ALA A 88 -7.34 -15.36 16.55
N ALA A 89 -6.69 -14.78 17.57
CA ALA A 89 -5.44 -14.05 17.41
C ALA A 89 -4.28 -14.97 16.96
N LEU A 90 -4.18 -16.17 17.52
CA LEU A 90 -3.19 -17.18 17.10
C LEU A 90 -3.46 -17.68 15.67
N ASP A 91 -4.70 -17.93 15.31
CA ASP A 91 -5.09 -18.33 13.95
C ASP A 91 -4.73 -17.24 12.94
N GLN A 92 -4.90 -15.97 13.28
CA GLN A 92 -4.46 -14.84 12.45
C GLN A 92 -2.92 -14.84 12.29
N GLN A 93 -2.17 -15.06 13.37
CA GLN A 93 -0.71 -15.16 13.30
C GLN A 93 -0.25 -16.36 12.47
N ILE A 94 -0.89 -17.52 12.61
CA ILE A 94 -0.63 -18.72 11.82
C ILE A 94 -0.90 -18.45 10.34
N LYS A 95 -2.01 -17.78 10.02
CA LYS A 95 -2.35 -17.42 8.64
C LYS A 95 -1.29 -16.49 8.02
N GLN A 96 -0.84 -15.49 8.77
CA GLN A 96 0.25 -14.59 8.35
C GLN A 96 1.56 -15.36 8.14
N ALA A 97 1.96 -16.18 9.10
CA ALA A 97 3.18 -16.99 9.01
C ALA A 97 3.13 -18.00 7.85
N THR A 98 1.96 -18.61 7.60
CA THR A 98 1.75 -19.54 6.48
C THR A 98 1.84 -18.82 5.15
N THR A 99 1.24 -17.63 5.03
CA THR A 99 1.33 -16.79 3.82
C THR A 99 2.78 -16.43 3.52
N LEU A 100 3.52 -15.97 4.54
CA LEU A 100 4.94 -15.66 4.41
C LEU A 100 5.77 -16.89 4.01
N ARG A 101 5.51 -18.04 4.64
CA ARG A 101 6.17 -19.31 4.28
C ARG A 101 5.94 -19.67 2.82
N GLU A 102 4.69 -19.62 2.35
CA GLU A 102 4.36 -19.95 0.96
C GLU A 102 5.05 -19.01 -0.03
N GLN A 103 5.10 -17.72 0.28
CA GLN A 103 5.81 -16.74 -0.53
C GLN A 103 7.32 -17.03 -0.56
N LEU A 104 7.95 -17.29 0.59
CA LEU A 104 9.36 -17.68 0.68
C LEU A 104 9.66 -18.97 -0.09
N SER A 105 8.76 -19.96 -0.04
CA SER A 105 8.90 -21.20 -0.82
C SER A 105 8.80 -20.96 -2.33
N ARG A 106 7.91 -20.08 -2.79
CA ARG A 106 7.83 -19.70 -4.22
C ARG A 106 9.09 -19.00 -4.68
N LEU A 107 9.62 -18.09 -3.86
CA LEU A 107 10.89 -17.41 -4.13
C LEU A 107 12.04 -18.40 -4.22
N GLN A 108 12.13 -19.35 -3.27
CA GLN A 108 13.13 -20.42 -3.30
C GLN A 108 13.05 -21.27 -4.57
N GLN A 109 11.85 -21.59 -5.05
CA GLN A 109 11.64 -22.39 -6.26
C GLN A 109 11.95 -21.63 -7.56
N GLN A 110 11.90 -20.30 -7.53
CA GLN A 110 12.16 -19.44 -8.70
C GLN A 110 13.64 -19.07 -8.85
N MET A 111 14.52 -19.53 -7.94
CA MET A 111 15.95 -19.30 -8.03
C MET A 111 16.64 -20.36 -8.92
N PRO A 112 17.42 -19.94 -9.94
CA PRO A 112 18.41 -20.82 -10.56
C PRO A 112 19.55 -21.09 -9.56
N SER A 113 19.98 -22.34 -9.46
CA SER A 113 20.89 -22.83 -8.43
C SER A 113 22.35 -22.33 -8.46
N ASP A 114 22.69 -21.25 -9.16
CA ASP A 114 24.11 -20.90 -9.38
C ASP A 114 24.51 -19.42 -9.31
N ASP A 115 23.62 -18.51 -8.90
CA ASP A 115 24.02 -17.13 -8.56
C ASP A 115 23.24 -16.64 -7.33
N ALA A 116 23.92 -16.52 -6.19
CA ALA A 116 23.35 -15.92 -5.00
C ALA A 116 23.34 -14.39 -5.17
N PRO A 117 22.16 -13.72 -5.19
CA PRO A 117 22.13 -12.27 -5.15
C PRO A 117 22.65 -11.76 -3.80
N ALA A 118 23.19 -10.55 -3.79
CA ALA A 118 23.77 -9.95 -2.59
C ALA A 118 22.73 -9.85 -1.46
N LEU A 119 23.18 -9.92 -0.20
CA LEU A 119 22.32 -9.81 1.00
C LEU A 119 21.44 -8.52 1.00
N GLU A 120 21.88 -7.49 0.27
CA GLU A 120 21.16 -6.23 0.04
C GLU A 120 19.93 -6.39 -0.87
N ASP A 121 19.99 -7.26 -1.88
CA ASP A 121 18.84 -7.61 -2.73
C ASP A 121 17.80 -8.43 -1.95
N TRP A 122 18.26 -9.23 -0.97
CA TRP A 122 17.42 -10.09 -0.13
C TRP A 122 16.63 -9.31 0.93
N LEU A 123 17.25 -8.32 1.59
CA LEU A 123 16.56 -7.39 2.48
C LEU A 123 15.61 -6.47 1.70
N GLY A 124 16.02 -6.02 0.51
CA GLY A 124 15.18 -5.24 -0.39
C GLY A 124 13.90 -5.97 -0.82
N ALA A 125 14.01 -7.26 -1.15
CA ALA A 125 12.85 -8.08 -1.55
C ALA A 125 11.86 -8.31 -0.40
N LEU A 126 12.33 -8.62 0.82
CA LEU A 126 11.46 -8.87 1.97
C LEU A 126 10.80 -7.59 2.52
N GLU A 127 11.50 -6.45 2.48
CA GLU A 127 10.90 -5.14 2.81
C GLU A 127 9.93 -4.67 1.73
N HIS A 128 10.23 -4.88 0.44
CA HIS A 128 9.29 -4.63 -0.66
C HIS A 128 7.97 -5.36 -0.42
N MET A 129 8.02 -6.65 -0.09
CA MET A 129 6.81 -7.45 0.14
C MET A 129 5.90 -6.87 1.23
N LYS A 130 6.47 -6.40 2.35
CA LYS A 130 5.72 -5.81 3.45
C LYS A 130 5.16 -4.42 3.10
N LEU A 131 5.87 -3.68 2.25
CA LEU A 131 5.43 -2.38 1.74
C LEU A 131 4.24 -2.52 0.80
N TYR A 132 4.26 -3.48 -0.13
CA TYR A 132 3.12 -3.73 -1.03
C TYR A 132 1.84 -4.09 -0.28
N GLU A 133 1.93 -4.87 0.80
CA GLU A 133 0.77 -5.22 1.64
C GLU A 133 0.13 -4.01 2.36
N GLN A 134 0.83 -2.89 2.49
CA GLN A 134 0.26 -1.64 3.04
C GLN A 134 -0.59 -0.88 2.02
N TYR A 135 -0.29 -1.01 0.72
CA TYR A 135 -0.99 -0.28 -0.34
C TYR A 135 -1.95 -1.15 -1.15
N PHE A 136 -1.74 -2.47 -1.17
CA PHE A 136 -2.49 -3.40 -2.01
C PHE A 136 -2.98 -4.59 -1.18
N THR A 137 -4.23 -4.98 -1.44
CA THR A 137 -4.77 -6.22 -0.90
C THR A 137 -4.15 -7.43 -1.58
N PRO A 138 -4.17 -8.63 -0.95
CA PRO A 138 -3.67 -9.85 -1.58
C PRO A 138 -4.34 -10.19 -2.91
N GLU A 139 -5.62 -9.82 -3.08
CA GLU A 139 -6.36 -10.03 -4.33
C GLU A 139 -5.92 -9.05 -5.42
N GLU A 140 -5.66 -7.79 -5.09
CA GLU A 140 -5.11 -6.81 -6.03
C GLU A 140 -3.68 -7.18 -6.46
N LEU A 141 -2.84 -7.67 -5.53
CA LEU A 141 -1.49 -8.15 -5.84
C LEU A 141 -1.50 -9.32 -6.83
N ARG A 142 -2.50 -10.21 -6.77
CA ARG A 142 -2.65 -11.27 -7.79
C ARG A 142 -2.97 -10.71 -9.17
N ARG A 143 -3.70 -9.60 -9.25
CA ARG A 143 -4.07 -8.96 -10.52
C ARG A 143 -2.95 -8.09 -11.07
N LEU A 144 -2.05 -7.60 -10.21
CA LEU A 144 -0.93 -6.74 -10.57
C LEU A 144 0.15 -7.49 -11.37
N PRO A 145 0.31 -7.20 -12.67
CA PRO A 145 1.37 -7.80 -13.46
C PRO A 145 2.75 -7.46 -12.85
N PHE A 146 2.94 -6.25 -12.34
CA PHE A 146 4.18 -5.84 -11.66
C PHE A 146 4.58 -6.77 -10.51
N TRP A 147 3.61 -7.28 -9.73
CA TRP A 147 3.86 -8.16 -8.59
C TRP A 147 4.23 -9.59 -8.98
N GLN A 148 3.78 -10.07 -10.14
CA GLN A 148 4.02 -11.43 -10.61
C GLN A 148 5.46 -11.67 -11.13
N GLN A 149 6.46 -10.90 -10.63
CA GLN A 149 7.92 -11.00 -10.83
C GLN A 149 8.37 -11.92 -11.98
N SER A 150 8.09 -11.54 -13.23
CA SER A 150 8.58 -12.33 -14.36
C SER A 150 9.99 -11.88 -14.73
N ALA A 151 10.93 -12.82 -14.83
CA ALA A 151 12.33 -12.53 -15.17
C ALA A 151 12.45 -11.63 -16.43
N ARG A 152 11.54 -11.83 -17.40
CA ARG A 152 11.45 -11.01 -18.62
C ARG A 152 11.06 -9.55 -18.35
N ARG A 153 10.07 -9.28 -17.49
CA ARG A 153 9.68 -7.90 -17.13
C ARG A 153 10.78 -7.19 -16.36
N ASN A 154 11.41 -7.89 -15.42
CA ASN A 154 12.53 -7.34 -14.65
C ASN A 154 13.70 -6.98 -15.57
N ALA A 155 13.94 -7.74 -16.64
CA ALA A 155 14.93 -7.40 -17.67
C ALA A 155 14.53 -6.15 -18.48
N THR A 156 13.27 -6.03 -18.88
CA THR A 156 12.75 -4.85 -19.61
C THR A 156 12.91 -3.57 -18.78
N TRP A 157 12.51 -3.58 -17.51
CA TRP A 157 12.65 -2.42 -16.63
C TRP A 157 14.12 -2.05 -16.41
N ARG A 158 15.00 -3.03 -16.14
CA ARG A 158 16.45 -2.77 -16.00
C ARG A 158 17.06 -2.15 -17.25
N ALA A 159 16.69 -2.63 -18.43
CA ALA A 159 17.17 -2.07 -19.69
C ALA A 159 16.73 -0.60 -19.86
N MET A 160 15.46 -0.29 -19.57
CA MET A 160 14.95 1.09 -19.65
C MET A 160 15.62 2.02 -18.63
N VAL A 161 15.87 1.55 -17.40
CA VAL A 161 16.59 2.31 -16.37
C VAL A 161 18.03 2.60 -16.81
N ALA A 162 18.73 1.60 -17.39
CA ALA A 162 20.07 1.78 -17.91
C ALA A 162 20.11 2.77 -19.10
N GLU A 163 19.12 2.69 -20.00
CA GLU A 163 18.96 3.62 -21.11
C GLU A 163 18.71 5.06 -20.62
N LEU A 164 17.85 5.22 -19.61
CA LEU A 164 17.56 6.51 -18.98
C LEU A 164 18.82 7.13 -18.36
N HIS A 165 19.59 6.34 -17.60
CA HIS A 165 20.87 6.78 -17.05
C HIS A 165 21.83 7.26 -18.16
N SER A 166 21.93 6.51 -19.26
CA SER A 166 22.77 6.88 -20.40
C SER A 166 22.35 8.20 -21.05
N LEU A 167 21.04 8.41 -21.27
CA LEU A 167 20.51 9.66 -21.83
C LEU A 167 20.80 10.86 -20.93
N MET A 168 20.56 10.72 -19.62
CA MET A 168 20.82 11.77 -18.65
C MET A 168 22.32 12.08 -18.52
N ALA A 169 23.18 11.06 -18.51
CA ALA A 169 24.64 11.23 -18.45
C ALA A 169 25.19 11.92 -19.71
N ARG A 170 24.60 11.66 -20.87
CA ARG A 170 24.92 12.35 -22.14
C ARG A 170 24.31 13.77 -22.24
N GLY A 171 23.48 14.17 -21.28
CA GLY A 171 22.79 15.47 -21.31
C GLY A 171 21.81 15.62 -22.48
N VAL A 172 21.21 14.52 -22.93
CA VAL A 172 20.25 14.55 -24.05
C VAL A 172 19.02 15.37 -23.65
N SER A 173 18.55 16.24 -24.56
CA SER A 173 17.35 17.05 -24.31
C SER A 173 16.09 16.19 -24.23
N THR A 174 15.17 16.55 -23.34
CA THR A 174 13.86 15.92 -23.20
C THR A 174 13.00 16.05 -24.47
N ASP A 175 13.30 17.03 -25.32
CA ASP A 175 12.57 17.26 -26.58
C ASP A 175 13.09 16.39 -27.73
N SER A 176 14.16 15.62 -27.50
CA SER A 176 14.72 14.72 -28.51
C SER A 176 13.81 13.53 -28.80
N GLU A 177 13.97 12.95 -30.00
CA GLU A 177 13.28 11.73 -30.39
C GLU A 177 13.71 10.54 -29.52
N GLU A 178 15.00 10.44 -29.16
CA GLU A 178 15.53 9.40 -28.26
C GLU A 178 14.85 9.45 -26.89
N ALA A 179 14.79 10.63 -26.27
CA ALA A 179 14.15 10.81 -24.96
C ALA A 179 12.64 10.55 -25.03
N SER A 180 11.98 11.03 -26.08
CA SER A 180 10.55 10.81 -26.31
C SER A 180 10.21 9.33 -26.48
N ALA A 181 11.00 8.59 -27.25
CA ALA A 181 10.80 7.17 -27.50
C ALA A 181 11.00 6.32 -26.24
N LEU A 182 11.99 6.65 -25.40
CA LEU A 182 12.13 6.02 -24.09
C LEU A 182 10.95 6.35 -23.17
N ALA A 183 10.57 7.63 -23.08
CA ALA A 183 9.48 8.06 -22.21
C ALA A 183 8.13 7.43 -22.59
N GLN A 184 7.85 7.30 -23.89
CA GLN A 184 6.67 6.59 -24.37
C GLN A 184 6.69 5.10 -23.99
N ARG A 185 7.79 4.38 -24.27
CA ARG A 185 7.94 2.97 -23.88
C ARG A 185 7.82 2.79 -22.36
N TRP A 186 8.37 3.71 -21.59
CA TRP A 186 8.28 3.73 -20.13
C TRP A 186 6.83 3.81 -19.67
N MET A 187 6.08 4.80 -20.17
CA MET A 187 4.67 5.01 -19.78
C MET A 187 3.76 3.88 -20.26
N GLU A 188 3.94 3.36 -21.48
CA GLU A 188 3.18 2.20 -21.98
C GLU A 188 3.47 0.93 -21.16
N THR A 189 4.73 0.73 -20.78
CA THR A 189 5.12 -0.42 -19.93
C THR A 189 4.56 -0.27 -18.53
N LEU A 190 4.57 0.94 -17.98
CA LEU A 190 3.98 1.26 -16.68
C LEU A 190 2.46 1.04 -16.67
N GLU A 191 1.77 1.48 -17.71
CA GLU A 191 0.33 1.26 -17.90
C GLU A 191 0.00 -0.23 -17.96
N ARG A 192 0.71 -0.99 -18.79
CA ARG A 192 0.54 -2.45 -18.89
C ARG A 192 0.81 -3.14 -17.55
N ASP A 193 1.91 -2.79 -16.88
CA ASP A 193 2.35 -3.49 -15.68
C ASP A 193 1.53 -3.11 -14.44
N THR A 194 0.72 -2.04 -14.51
CA THR A 194 -0.28 -1.65 -13.52
C THR A 194 -1.69 -2.14 -13.85
N ALA A 195 -1.80 -3.18 -14.70
CA ALA A 195 -3.07 -3.76 -15.16
C ALA A 195 -3.98 -2.75 -15.88
N THR A 196 -3.41 -1.71 -16.49
CA THR A 196 -4.17 -0.58 -17.07
C THR A 196 -5.08 0.10 -16.04
N ASN A 197 -4.78 -0.04 -14.74
CA ASN A 197 -5.58 0.53 -13.67
C ASN A 197 -4.88 1.79 -13.09
N PRO A 198 -5.46 2.99 -13.25
CA PRO A 198 -4.85 4.23 -12.77
C PRO A 198 -4.71 4.28 -11.25
N ALA A 199 -5.58 3.59 -10.49
CA ALA A 199 -5.49 3.52 -9.04
C ALA A 199 -4.28 2.69 -8.59
N PHE A 200 -3.92 1.66 -9.35
CA PHE A 200 -2.71 0.89 -9.10
C PHE A 200 -1.45 1.71 -9.40
N ALA A 201 -1.43 2.41 -10.53
CA ALA A 201 -0.32 3.30 -10.90
C ALA A 201 -0.11 4.42 -9.87
N HIS A 202 -1.19 5.03 -9.38
CA HIS A 202 -1.12 6.08 -8.37
C HIS A 202 -0.58 5.57 -7.03
N ARG A 203 -1.11 4.45 -6.51
CA ARG A 203 -0.61 3.85 -5.26
C ARG A 203 0.86 3.45 -5.36
N MET A 204 1.28 2.90 -6.49
CA MET A 204 2.69 2.58 -6.72
C MET A 204 3.57 3.83 -6.73
N THR A 205 3.09 4.94 -7.29
CA THR A 205 3.81 6.22 -7.25
C THR A 205 3.98 6.72 -5.82
N LEU A 206 2.92 6.67 -5.00
CA LEU A 206 2.97 7.06 -3.58
C LEU A 206 3.93 6.17 -2.79
N MET A 207 3.88 4.86 -3.02
CA MET A 207 4.77 3.89 -2.42
C MET A 207 6.24 4.22 -2.71
N LEU A 208 6.60 4.44 -3.98
CA LEU A 208 7.96 4.79 -4.41
C LEU A 208 8.43 6.16 -3.88
N GLN A 209 7.52 7.10 -3.65
CA GLN A 209 7.84 8.39 -3.03
C GLN A 209 8.16 8.22 -1.55
N GLN A 210 7.37 7.41 -0.84
CA GLN A 210 7.58 7.17 0.58
C GLN A 210 8.91 6.44 0.85
N GLU A 211 9.27 5.44 0.03
CA GLU A 211 10.58 4.77 0.15
C GLU A 211 11.76 5.73 0.10
N GLN A 212 11.72 6.72 -0.81
CA GLN A 212 12.79 7.70 -0.93
C GLN A 212 12.86 8.63 0.28
N THR A 213 11.71 9.05 0.84
CA THR A 213 11.67 9.88 2.06
C THR A 213 12.20 9.16 3.28
N GLU A 214 12.10 7.83 3.31
CA GLU A 214 12.65 6.97 4.37
C GLU A 214 14.15 6.67 4.18
N GLY A 215 14.80 7.31 3.20
CA GLY A 215 16.23 7.16 2.93
C GLY A 215 16.61 5.85 2.23
N ARG A 216 15.63 5.08 1.73
CA ARG A 216 15.90 3.89 0.90
C ARG A 216 16.32 4.34 -0.50
N ARG A 217 17.38 3.71 -1.03
CA ARG A 217 17.83 3.96 -2.41
C ARG A 217 16.84 3.31 -3.38
N SER A 218 15.93 4.10 -3.92
CA SER A 218 15.11 3.66 -5.05
C SER A 218 15.97 3.60 -6.32
N PRO A 219 15.86 2.54 -7.15
CA PRO A 219 16.57 2.44 -8.43
C PRO A 219 16.09 3.48 -9.46
N VAL A 220 14.98 4.18 -9.20
CA VAL A 220 14.47 5.29 -10.02
C VAL A 220 14.39 6.56 -9.16
N THR A 221 15.25 7.53 -9.43
CA THR A 221 15.33 8.78 -8.65
C THR A 221 14.25 9.79 -9.07
N GLU A 222 14.03 10.86 -8.29
CA GLU A 222 13.10 11.94 -8.69
C GLU A 222 13.55 12.63 -9.98
N GLU A 223 14.85 12.83 -10.19
CA GLU A 223 15.39 13.45 -11.40
C GLU A 223 15.05 12.61 -12.64
N MET A 224 15.13 11.27 -12.51
CA MET A 224 14.74 10.34 -13.55
C MET A 224 13.24 10.43 -13.86
N LYS A 225 12.39 10.50 -12.83
CA LYS A 225 10.93 10.66 -13.00
C LYS A 225 10.60 11.99 -13.69
N GLN A 226 11.25 13.07 -13.28
CA GLN A 226 11.09 14.39 -13.89
C GLN A 226 11.53 14.40 -15.36
N TYR A 227 12.65 13.75 -15.69
CA TYR A 227 13.13 13.64 -17.05
C TYR A 227 12.14 12.88 -17.95
N ILE A 228 11.66 11.71 -17.50
CA ILE A 228 10.67 10.92 -18.24
C ILE A 228 9.36 11.70 -18.41
N GLY A 229 8.86 12.34 -17.35
CA GLY A 229 7.63 13.14 -17.41
C GLY A 229 7.76 14.35 -18.35
N ALA A 230 8.92 15.01 -18.35
CA ALA A 230 9.21 16.12 -19.26
C ALA A 230 9.29 15.65 -20.72
N ALA A 231 10.00 14.57 -21.01
CA ALA A 231 10.13 14.01 -22.36
C ALA A 231 8.79 13.49 -22.90
N PHE A 232 8.00 12.82 -22.06
CA PHE A 232 6.65 12.40 -22.42
C PHE A 232 5.75 13.59 -22.75
N ASN A 233 5.78 14.65 -21.93
CA ASN A 233 4.99 15.85 -22.20
C ASN A 233 5.48 16.58 -23.47
N ALA A 234 6.78 16.67 -23.71
CA ALA A 234 7.35 17.29 -24.91
C ALA A 234 6.82 16.62 -26.18
N ARG A 235 6.80 15.28 -26.22
CA ARG A 235 6.19 14.52 -27.32
C ARG A 235 4.72 14.87 -27.53
N LYS A 236 3.93 14.94 -26.46
CA LYS A 236 2.51 15.34 -26.57
C LYS A 236 2.37 16.77 -27.12
N MET A 237 3.22 17.70 -26.69
CA MET A 237 3.22 19.07 -27.20
C MET A 237 3.58 19.12 -28.69
N ALA A 238 4.52 18.29 -29.15
CA ALA A 238 4.86 18.18 -30.57
C ALA A 238 3.70 17.64 -31.42
N LEU A 239 2.92 16.70 -30.90
CA LEU A 239 1.71 16.21 -31.57
C LEU A 239 0.61 17.27 -31.63
N TYR A 240 0.34 17.99 -30.53
CA TYR A 240 -0.65 19.08 -30.55
C TYR A 240 -0.26 20.24 -31.45
N ALA A 241 1.03 20.51 -31.62
CA ALA A 241 1.53 21.58 -32.51
C ALA A 241 1.16 21.37 -33.99
N LYS A 242 0.76 20.15 -34.41
CA LYS A 242 0.23 19.90 -35.76
C LYS A 242 -1.18 20.46 -35.97
N TYR A 243 -1.91 20.75 -34.89
CA TYR A 243 -3.33 21.12 -34.90
C TYR A 243 -3.60 22.52 -34.36
N LEU A 244 -2.76 22.99 -33.44
CA LEU A 244 -2.93 24.24 -32.70
C LEU A 244 -2.00 25.33 -33.24
N ASP A 245 -2.47 26.58 -33.19
CA ASP A 245 -1.65 27.74 -33.51
C ASP A 245 -0.68 28.12 -32.36
N GLU A 246 0.16 29.12 -32.58
CA GLU A 246 1.20 29.50 -31.59
C GLU A 246 0.64 30.00 -30.27
N ASP A 247 -0.49 30.72 -30.28
CA ASP A 247 -1.10 31.27 -29.06
C ASP A 247 -1.83 30.17 -28.27
N GLU A 248 -2.56 29.31 -28.97
CA GLU A 248 -3.16 28.10 -28.42
C GLU A 248 -2.09 27.18 -27.79
N MET A 249 -0.97 26.97 -28.49
CA MET A 249 0.15 26.17 -27.98
C MET A 249 0.83 26.82 -26.78
N ARG A 250 0.98 28.15 -26.76
CA ARG A 250 1.55 28.88 -25.62
C ARG A 250 0.67 28.71 -24.38
N TYR A 251 -0.64 28.83 -24.53
CA TYR A 251 -1.60 28.60 -23.46
C TYR A 251 -1.57 27.14 -22.98
N LEU A 252 -1.62 26.18 -23.89
CA LEU A 252 -1.63 24.76 -23.55
C LEU A 252 -0.36 24.35 -22.80
N ARG A 253 0.82 24.82 -23.23
CA ARG A 253 2.10 24.55 -22.53
C ARG A 253 2.08 25.10 -21.11
N ALA A 254 1.67 26.36 -20.93
CA ALA A 254 1.62 27.02 -19.63
C ALA A 254 0.66 26.36 -18.63
N ASN A 255 -0.39 25.68 -19.12
CA ASN A 255 -1.39 25.02 -18.29
C ASN A 255 -1.27 23.48 -18.25
N SER A 256 -0.39 22.88 -19.06
CA SER A 256 -0.29 21.42 -19.24
C SER A 256 -0.01 20.61 -17.96
N ARG A 257 0.75 21.20 -17.02
CA ARG A 257 1.12 20.57 -15.73
C ARG A 257 0.25 21.00 -14.56
N LYS A 258 -0.65 21.98 -14.76
CA LYS A 258 -1.58 22.40 -13.72
C LYS A 258 -2.62 21.29 -13.49
N HIS A 259 -3.10 21.22 -12.27
CA HIS A 259 -4.13 20.27 -11.86
C HIS A 259 -3.77 18.78 -12.08
N THR A 260 -2.48 18.43 -12.07
CA THR A 260 -2.03 17.06 -12.38
C THR A 260 -2.61 16.04 -11.38
N GLN A 261 -2.68 16.41 -10.09
CA GLN A 261 -3.21 15.54 -9.05
C GLN A 261 -4.72 15.35 -9.20
N GLU A 262 -5.45 16.41 -9.51
CA GLU A 262 -6.88 16.40 -9.76
C GLU A 262 -7.22 15.53 -10.97
N TRP A 263 -6.44 15.62 -12.05
CA TRP A 263 -6.58 14.72 -13.21
C TRP A 263 -6.38 13.25 -12.84
N ILE A 264 -5.34 12.92 -12.05
CA ILE A 264 -5.09 11.54 -11.60
C ILE A 264 -6.27 11.02 -10.79
N LEU A 265 -6.74 11.79 -9.81
CA LEU A 265 -7.87 11.40 -8.96
C LEU A 265 -9.16 11.24 -9.76
N LEU A 266 -9.40 12.12 -10.73
CA LEU A 266 -10.55 12.01 -11.63
C LEU A 266 -10.49 10.72 -12.45
N PHE A 267 -9.34 10.39 -13.05
CA PHE A 267 -9.19 9.15 -13.83
C PHE A 267 -9.43 7.90 -12.96
N ILE A 268 -8.98 7.92 -11.71
CA ILE A 268 -9.25 6.84 -10.75
C ILE A 268 -10.76 6.68 -10.52
N LYS A 269 -11.47 7.78 -10.24
CA LYS A 269 -12.92 7.75 -9.99
C LYS A 269 -13.70 7.25 -11.23
N VAL A 270 -13.35 7.76 -12.42
CA VAL A 270 -14.00 7.36 -13.68
C VAL A 270 -13.75 5.88 -13.97
N HIS A 271 -12.50 5.41 -13.83
CA HIS A 271 -12.17 4.00 -14.00
C HIS A 271 -12.95 3.11 -13.02
N GLN A 272 -13.05 3.51 -11.75
CA GLN A 272 -13.80 2.79 -10.74
C GLN A 272 -15.30 2.69 -11.08
N GLN A 273 -15.92 3.77 -11.55
CA GLN A 273 -17.32 3.73 -12.01
C GLN A 273 -17.52 2.77 -13.18
N MET A 274 -16.61 2.80 -14.15
CA MET A 274 -16.64 1.89 -15.30
C MET A 274 -16.48 0.42 -14.86
N GLU A 275 -15.56 0.12 -13.94
CA GLU A 275 -15.39 -1.24 -13.37
C GLU A 275 -16.62 -1.72 -12.60
N GLN A 276 -17.33 -0.80 -11.92
CA GLN A 276 -18.57 -1.10 -11.21
C GLN A 276 -19.79 -1.22 -12.13
N GLY A 277 -19.64 -0.94 -13.43
CA GLY A 277 -20.74 -0.98 -14.40
C GLY A 277 -21.77 0.13 -14.20
N VAL A 278 -21.39 1.25 -13.57
CA VAL A 278 -22.28 2.40 -13.38
C VAL A 278 -22.56 3.04 -14.74
N PRO A 279 -23.85 3.21 -15.14
CA PRO A 279 -24.18 3.75 -16.45
C PRO A 279 -23.75 5.22 -16.60
N PRO A 280 -23.39 5.68 -17.81
CA PRO A 280 -23.04 7.08 -18.06
C PRO A 280 -24.15 8.08 -17.70
N GLU A 281 -25.41 7.65 -17.74
CA GLU A 281 -26.57 8.46 -17.42
C GLU A 281 -26.77 8.69 -15.91
N ASP A 282 -26.07 7.93 -15.06
CA ASP A 282 -26.15 8.10 -13.61
C ASP A 282 -25.66 9.49 -13.18
N ALA A 283 -26.32 10.08 -12.18
CA ALA A 283 -25.96 11.41 -11.69
C ALA A 283 -24.50 11.51 -11.21
N SER A 284 -23.95 10.42 -10.66
CA SER A 284 -22.55 10.37 -10.25
C SER A 284 -21.59 10.36 -11.45
N SER A 285 -21.94 9.69 -12.55
CA SER A 285 -21.17 9.67 -13.80
C SER A 285 -21.20 11.03 -14.48
N GLN A 286 -22.37 11.67 -14.49
CA GLN A 286 -22.58 13.02 -14.98
C GLN A 286 -21.73 14.05 -14.20
N ALA A 287 -21.65 13.93 -12.88
CA ALA A 287 -20.81 14.79 -12.05
C ALA A 287 -19.32 14.66 -12.37
N LEU A 288 -18.81 13.44 -12.57
CA LEU A 288 -17.42 13.22 -13.00
C LEU A 288 -17.16 13.78 -14.40
N ALA A 289 -18.14 13.70 -15.29
CA ALA A 289 -18.03 14.25 -16.64
C ALA A 289 -17.97 15.79 -16.62
N GLN A 290 -18.71 16.44 -15.73
CA GLN A 290 -18.61 17.88 -15.49
C GLN A 290 -17.25 18.27 -14.89
N GLU A 291 -16.73 17.51 -13.92
CA GLU A 291 -15.38 17.69 -13.35
C GLU A 291 -14.32 17.57 -14.45
N TRP A 292 -14.46 16.58 -15.35
CA TRP A 292 -13.60 16.41 -16.53
C TRP A 292 -13.61 17.64 -17.42
N MET A 293 -14.79 18.17 -17.75
CA MET A 293 -14.89 19.37 -18.59
C MET A 293 -14.30 20.61 -17.93
N ALA A 294 -14.49 20.78 -16.62
CA ALA A 294 -13.89 21.88 -15.88
C ALA A 294 -12.35 21.83 -15.93
N LEU A 295 -11.75 20.66 -15.67
CA LEU A 295 -10.31 20.47 -15.77
C LEU A 295 -9.79 20.62 -17.21
N PHE A 296 -10.57 20.16 -18.19
CA PHE A 296 -10.25 20.32 -19.60
C PHE A 296 -10.24 21.79 -20.01
N HIS A 297 -11.25 22.57 -19.62
CA HIS A 297 -11.30 24.01 -19.87
C HIS A 297 -10.15 24.76 -19.19
N ALA A 298 -9.80 24.39 -17.94
CA ALA A 298 -8.66 24.99 -17.25
C ALA A 298 -7.31 24.74 -17.97
N ARG A 299 -7.20 23.62 -18.70
CA ARG A 299 -6.00 23.24 -19.44
C ARG A 299 -5.95 23.76 -20.88
N ALA A 300 -7.06 23.66 -21.60
CA ALA A 300 -7.17 23.92 -23.03
C ALA A 300 -7.79 25.29 -23.36
N GLY A 301 -8.33 25.99 -22.37
CA GLY A 301 -9.11 27.21 -22.55
C GLY A 301 -10.59 26.93 -22.86
N SER A 302 -11.40 27.98 -22.85
CA SER A 302 -12.85 27.92 -23.08
C SER A 302 -13.27 28.09 -24.54
N SER A 303 -12.33 28.30 -25.47
CA SER A 303 -12.62 28.47 -26.90
C SER A 303 -13.15 27.17 -27.51
N PRO A 304 -14.38 27.14 -28.06
CA PRO A 304 -14.93 25.95 -28.71
C PRO A 304 -14.10 25.48 -29.91
N GLN A 305 -13.45 26.42 -30.61
CA GLN A 305 -12.62 26.12 -31.78
C GLN A 305 -11.33 25.39 -31.38
N THR A 306 -10.66 25.85 -30.33
CA THR A 306 -9.45 25.22 -29.78
C THR A 306 -9.78 23.83 -29.23
N GLN A 307 -10.91 23.68 -28.55
CA GLN A 307 -11.37 22.38 -28.04
C GLN A 307 -11.69 21.40 -29.17
N ALA A 308 -12.32 21.86 -30.25
CA ALA A 308 -12.55 21.03 -31.44
C ALA A 308 -11.25 20.57 -32.10
N LYS A 309 -10.23 21.44 -32.18
CA LYS A 309 -8.89 21.06 -32.67
C LYS A 309 -8.23 19.99 -31.78
N ILE A 310 -8.32 20.13 -30.46
CA ILE A 310 -7.79 19.14 -29.50
C ILE A 310 -8.52 17.80 -29.63
N SER A 311 -9.85 17.82 -29.71
CA SER A 311 -10.64 16.61 -29.95
C SER A 311 -10.22 15.90 -31.25
N ARG A 312 -10.05 16.65 -32.34
CA ARG A 312 -9.56 16.12 -33.61
C ARG A 312 -8.15 15.53 -33.49
N ALA A 313 -7.27 16.14 -32.71
CA ALA A 313 -5.94 15.60 -32.45
C ALA A 313 -6.04 14.23 -31.74
N HIS A 314 -6.89 14.10 -30.72
CA HIS A 314 -7.11 12.82 -30.04
C HIS A 314 -7.71 11.73 -30.93
N GLU A 315 -8.53 12.10 -31.91
CA GLU A 315 -9.11 11.17 -32.88
C GLU A 315 -8.07 10.72 -33.94
N SER A 316 -7.18 11.62 -34.33
CA SER A 316 -6.20 11.39 -35.40
C SER A 316 -4.88 10.79 -34.91
N GLU A 317 -4.52 11.02 -33.65
CA GLU A 317 -3.22 10.65 -33.06
C GLU A 317 -3.44 9.72 -31.85
N PRO A 318 -3.58 8.39 -32.05
CA PRO A 318 -3.77 7.43 -30.96
C PRO A 318 -2.66 7.48 -29.89
N GLU A 319 -1.46 7.93 -30.26
CA GLU A 319 -0.33 8.13 -29.36
C GLU A 319 -0.63 9.11 -28.22
N LEU A 320 -1.56 10.06 -28.38
CA LEU A 320 -1.93 11.01 -27.32
C LEU A 320 -2.60 10.36 -26.11
N LEU A 321 -3.17 9.16 -26.28
CA LEU A 321 -3.85 8.40 -25.24
C LEU A 321 -2.95 7.31 -24.62
N LYS A 322 -1.94 6.84 -25.34
CA LYS A 322 -1.03 5.79 -24.82
C LYS A 322 -0.27 6.27 -23.59
N GLY A 323 -0.12 5.42 -22.59
CA GLY A 323 0.61 5.75 -21.36
C GLY A 323 -0.11 6.76 -20.47
N THR A 324 -1.43 6.91 -20.62
CA THR A 324 -2.23 7.85 -19.83
C THR A 324 -3.30 7.20 -18.96
N TRP A 325 -3.48 5.88 -19.04
CA TRP A 325 -4.59 5.13 -18.41
C TRP A 325 -5.99 5.57 -18.88
N VAL A 326 -6.05 6.49 -19.85
CA VAL A 326 -7.27 6.91 -20.53
C VAL A 326 -7.28 6.26 -21.90
N ASN A 327 -8.32 5.47 -22.15
CA ASN A 327 -8.51 4.80 -23.44
C ASN A 327 -9.79 5.30 -24.14
N GLN A 328 -10.04 4.81 -25.34
CA GLN A 328 -11.21 5.22 -26.13
C GLN A 328 -12.55 4.94 -25.41
N SER A 329 -12.64 3.88 -24.62
CA SER A 329 -13.85 3.57 -23.85
C SER A 329 -14.08 4.59 -22.73
N THR A 330 -13.02 5.07 -22.07
CA THR A 330 -13.10 6.15 -21.08
C THR A 330 -13.60 7.45 -21.73
N ILE A 331 -13.06 7.81 -22.90
CA ILE A 331 -13.49 9.01 -23.62
C ILE A 331 -14.96 8.89 -24.07
N ALA A 332 -15.37 7.73 -24.57
CA ALA A 332 -16.75 7.47 -24.96
C ALA A 332 -17.71 7.56 -23.76
N TYR A 333 -17.33 6.99 -22.61
CA TYR A 333 -18.09 7.03 -21.37
C TYR A 333 -18.34 8.48 -20.91
N ILE A 334 -17.28 9.29 -20.85
CA ILE A 334 -17.39 10.71 -20.46
C ILE A 334 -18.25 11.50 -21.47
N ARG A 335 -18.09 11.23 -22.76
CA ARG A 335 -18.90 11.88 -23.81
C ARG A 335 -20.40 11.57 -23.64
N GLN A 336 -20.75 10.30 -23.39
CA GLN A 336 -22.14 9.90 -23.15
C GLN A 336 -22.72 10.55 -21.89
N ALA A 337 -21.95 10.57 -20.80
CA ALA A 337 -22.35 11.22 -19.56
C ALA A 337 -22.58 12.74 -19.72
N LEU A 338 -21.76 13.43 -20.52
CA LEU A 338 -21.96 14.84 -20.86
C LEU A 338 -23.22 15.08 -21.68
N SER A 339 -23.51 14.22 -22.66
CA SER A 339 -24.74 14.32 -23.45
C SER A 339 -26.00 14.11 -22.60
N ALA A 340 -25.93 13.23 -21.61
CA ALA A 340 -27.03 13.01 -20.66
C ALA A 340 -27.28 14.22 -19.74
N CYS A 341 -26.24 14.97 -19.36
CA CYS A 341 -26.39 16.21 -18.56
C CYS A 341 -27.23 17.30 -19.27
N GLY A 342 -27.20 17.35 -20.61
CA GLY A 342 -27.86 18.38 -21.41
C GLY A 342 -29.26 18.01 -21.92
N SER A 343 -29.81 16.87 -21.49
CA SER A 343 -31.08 16.32 -22.00
C SER A 343 -32.27 16.47 -21.03
N VAL A 344 -32.23 17.43 -20.09
CA VAL A 344 -33.32 17.75 -19.16
C VAL A 344 -33.95 19.10 -19.47
#